data_AF-A0A1I9SGQ1-F1
#
_entry.id   AF-A0A1I9SGQ1-F1
#
_cell.length_a   1.000
_cell.length_b   1.000
_cell.length_c   1.000
_cell.angle_alpha   90.00
_cell.angle_beta   90.00
_cell.angle_gamma   90.00
#
_symmetry.space_group_name_H-M   'P 1'
#
loop_
_entity.id
_entity.type
_entity.pdbx_description
1 polymer ?
#
loop_
_entity_poly.entity_id
_entity_poly.type
_entity_poly.pdbx_seq_one_letter_code
_entity_poly.pdbx_strand_id
1 'polypeptide(L)'
;AHLGWTMAVISIAPNIALTNIIIYMTVSTPFFLLLTSSSSKTLQTMTTTWAHAPTATIIMMLLLLSMAGLPPLTGFTPKLLILDKLVMHKLTPAATTMAILSLLSLTFYLRTTYLLASTTSPTTTQSTTLWRLKPNYYQITTILTPIALFNITILPALLT
;
A
#
# COMPACT_ATOMS: atom_id res chain seq x y z
N ALA A 1 -10.84 4.89 3.69
CA ALA A 1 -10.58 3.83 4.68
C ALA A 1 -9.51 4.24 5.70
N HIS A 2 -8.31 4.63 5.27
CA HIS A 2 -7.18 4.96 6.16
C HIS A 2 -7.44 6.07 7.18
N LEU A 3 -8.04 7.20 6.75
CA LEU A 3 -8.45 8.27 7.66
C LEU A 3 -9.58 7.86 8.62
N GLY A 4 -10.37 6.84 8.28
CA GLY A 4 -11.38 6.30 9.19
C GLY A 4 -10.74 5.67 10.44
N TRP A 5 -9.64 4.93 10.23
CA TRP A 5 -8.84 4.37 11.32
C TRP A 5 -8.18 5.45 12.18
N THR A 6 -7.71 6.55 11.59
CA THR A 6 -7.08 7.65 12.36
C THR A 6 -8.12 8.37 13.21
N MET A 7 -9.30 8.69 12.64
CA MET A 7 -10.37 9.38 13.36
C MET A 7 -10.92 8.56 14.53
N ALA A 8 -10.98 7.23 14.40
CA ALA A 8 -11.47 6.36 15.47
C ALA A 8 -10.56 6.34 16.71
N VAL A 9 -9.27 6.63 16.56
CA VAL A 9 -8.27 6.50 17.65
C VAL A 9 -7.70 7.82 18.13
N ILE A 10 -7.91 8.92 17.41
CA ILE A 10 -7.34 10.22 17.77
C ILE A 10 -7.71 10.68 19.19
N SER A 11 -8.90 10.32 19.68
CA SER A 11 -9.36 10.64 21.03
C SER A 11 -8.81 9.70 22.12
N ILE A 12 -8.38 8.49 21.75
CA ILE A 12 -7.93 7.44 22.67
C ILE A 12 -6.41 7.46 22.80
N ALA A 13 -5.71 7.47 21.67
CA ALA A 13 -4.26 7.39 21.59
C ALA A 13 -3.75 8.24 20.41
N PRO A 14 -3.53 9.54 20.60
CA PRO A 14 -3.11 10.45 19.52
C PRO A 14 -1.76 10.03 18.89
N ASN A 15 -0.86 9.43 19.67
CA ASN A 15 0.42 8.93 19.16
C ASN A 15 0.21 7.83 18.10
N ILE A 16 -0.71 6.90 18.32
CA ILE A 16 -1.01 5.82 17.37
C ILE A 16 -1.74 6.36 16.13
N ALA A 17 -2.58 7.39 16.29
CA ALA A 17 -3.19 8.06 15.16
C ALA A 17 -2.12 8.75 14.28
N LEU A 18 -1.10 9.37 14.90
CA LEU A 18 0.00 10.03 14.20
C LEU A 18 0.89 9.03 13.45
N THR A 19 1.25 7.90 14.08
CA THR A 19 2.04 6.84 13.40
C THR A 19 1.28 6.27 12.19
N ASN A 20 -0.04 6.09 12.31
CA ASN A 20 -0.88 5.63 11.22
C ASN A 20 -0.85 6.61 10.02
N ILE A 21 -0.94 7.92 10.27
CA ILE A 21 -0.83 8.94 9.22
C ILE A 21 0.55 8.91 8.54
N ILE A 22 1.64 8.84 9.32
CA ILE A 22 3.01 8.80 8.78
C ILE A 22 3.21 7.57 7.89
N ILE A 23 2.75 6.39 8.32
CA ILE A 23 2.86 5.15 7.54
C ILE A 23 2.09 5.30 6.21
N TYR A 24 0.87 5.85 6.23
CA TYR A 24 0.13 6.02 4.98
C TYR A 24 0.73 7.08 4.04
N MET A 25 1.32 8.15 4.57
CA MET A 25 2.03 9.14 3.75
C MET A 25 3.28 8.54 3.10
N THR A 26 4.05 7.74 3.85
CA THR A 26 5.26 7.08 3.34
C THR A 26 4.97 5.98 2.32
N VAL A 27 3.83 5.27 2.42
CA VAL A 27 3.43 4.26 1.41
C VAL A 27 2.80 4.89 0.16
N SER A 28 2.02 5.97 0.30
CA SER A 28 1.34 6.60 -0.83
C SER A 28 2.28 7.37 -1.76
N THR A 29 3.32 8.01 -1.22
CA THR A 29 4.30 8.79 -2.01
C THR A 29 5.01 7.98 -3.10
N PRO A 30 5.66 6.83 -2.83
CA PRO A 30 6.28 6.02 -3.88
C PRO A 30 5.24 5.41 -4.83
N PHE A 31 4.02 5.11 -4.37
CA PHE A 31 2.95 4.60 -5.24
C PHE A 31 2.55 5.63 -6.30
N PHE A 32 2.32 6.89 -5.91
CA PHE A 32 2.01 7.95 -6.85
C PHE A 32 3.18 8.29 -7.78
N LEU A 33 4.42 8.24 -7.29
CA LEU A 33 5.59 8.44 -8.13
C LEU A 33 5.79 7.33 -9.17
N LEU A 34 5.47 6.08 -8.85
CA LEU A 34 5.50 4.97 -9.81
C LEU A 34 4.40 5.13 -10.87
N LEU A 35 3.21 5.59 -10.46
CA LEU A 35 2.12 5.94 -11.36
C LEU A 35 2.50 7.03 -12.36
N THR A 36 3.15 8.10 -11.90
CA THR A 36 3.59 9.18 -12.80
C THR A 36 4.68 8.71 -13.75
N SER A 37 5.65 7.92 -13.27
CA SER A 37 6.73 7.37 -14.11
C SER A 37 6.23 6.41 -15.20
N SER A 38 5.15 5.66 -14.92
CA SER A 38 4.53 4.74 -15.88
C SER A 38 3.42 5.39 -16.71
N SER A 39 3.04 6.65 -16.44
CA SER A 39 1.92 7.37 -17.06
C SER A 39 0.59 6.60 -17.08
N SER A 40 0.38 5.67 -16.14
CA SER A 40 -0.81 4.82 -16.08
C SER A 40 -1.94 5.53 -15.31
N LYS A 41 -3.12 5.64 -15.93
CA LYS A 41 -4.32 6.25 -15.31
C LYS A 41 -5.45 5.25 -15.09
N THR A 42 -5.38 4.09 -15.75
CA THR A 42 -6.43 3.07 -15.75
C THR A 42 -5.86 1.71 -15.34
N LEU A 43 -6.69 0.83 -14.79
CA LEU A 43 -6.26 -0.52 -14.43
C LEU A 43 -5.69 -1.29 -15.63
N GLN A 44 -6.26 -1.10 -16.83
CA GLN A 44 -5.77 -1.75 -18.05
C GLN A 44 -4.37 -1.27 -18.43
N THR A 45 -4.11 0.04 -18.38
CA THR A 45 -2.77 0.61 -18.67
C THR A 45 -1.73 0.24 -17.60
N MET A 46 -2.16 0.00 -16.36
CA MET A 46 -1.30 -0.59 -15.34
C MET A 46 -0.88 -2.02 -15.69
N THR A 47 -1.77 -2.88 -16.18
CA THR A 47 -1.41 -4.29 -16.51
C THR A 47 -0.36 -4.40 -17.60
N THR A 48 -0.35 -3.49 -18.58
CA THR A 48 0.63 -3.51 -19.69
C THR A 48 2.05 -3.15 -19.25
N THR A 49 2.23 -2.54 -18.06
CA THR A 49 3.55 -2.20 -17.53
C THR A 49 4.39 -3.45 -17.23
N TRP A 50 3.76 -4.60 -17.00
CA TRP A 50 4.44 -5.88 -16.77
C TRP A 50 5.35 -6.28 -17.95
N ALA A 51 4.92 -6.00 -19.18
CA ALA A 51 5.66 -6.34 -20.39
C ALA A 51 6.93 -5.48 -20.61
N HIS A 52 7.00 -4.30 -19.99
CA HIS A 52 8.11 -3.36 -20.18
C HIS A 52 9.02 -3.23 -18.97
N ALA A 53 8.45 -3.25 -17.76
CA ALA A 53 9.17 -3.00 -16.52
C ALA A 53 8.65 -3.89 -15.37
N PRO A 54 8.95 -5.20 -15.39
CA PRO A 54 8.43 -6.15 -14.40
C PRO A 54 8.87 -5.85 -12.96
N THR A 55 10.01 -5.18 -12.77
CA THR A 55 10.46 -4.78 -11.43
C THR A 55 9.56 -3.69 -10.84
N ALA A 56 9.20 -2.67 -11.63
CA ALA A 56 8.31 -1.60 -11.19
C ALA A 56 6.90 -2.10 -10.89
N THR A 57 6.41 -3.09 -11.65
CA THR A 57 5.10 -3.71 -11.38
C THR A 57 5.09 -4.48 -10.07
N ILE A 58 6.14 -5.25 -9.78
CA ILE A 58 6.28 -5.96 -8.49
C ILE A 58 6.28 -4.97 -7.32
N ILE A 59 7.00 -3.86 -7.43
CA ILE A 59 7.03 -2.83 -6.37
C ILE A 59 5.64 -2.19 -6.21
N MET A 60 4.95 -1.84 -7.30
CA MET A 60 3.59 -1.30 -7.24
C MET A 60 2.61 -2.30 -6.59
N MET A 61 2.73 -3.59 -6.91
CA MET A 61 1.92 -4.66 -6.29
C MET A 61 2.17 -4.74 -4.79
N LEU A 62 3.44 -4.75 -4.35
CA LEU A 62 3.80 -4.79 -2.94
C LEU A 62 3.30 -3.56 -2.17
N LEU A 63 3.33 -2.37 -2.78
CA LEU A 63 2.80 -1.14 -2.17
C LEU A 63 1.27 -1.20 -2.00
N LEU A 64 0.54 -1.69 -3.00
CA LEU A 64 -0.92 -1.90 -2.90
C LEU A 64 -1.25 -2.91 -1.79
N LEU A 65 -0.47 -3.99 -1.71
CA LEU A 65 -0.63 -5.02 -0.69
C LEU A 65 -0.31 -4.48 0.72
N SER A 66 0.63 -3.53 0.82
CA SER A 66 0.94 -2.83 2.07
C SER A 66 -0.22 -1.95 2.51
N MET A 67 -0.83 -1.17 1.61
CA MET A 67 -2.05 -0.41 1.91
C MET A 67 -3.21 -1.30 2.37
N ALA A 68 -3.32 -2.49 1.81
CA ALA A 68 -4.33 -3.47 2.22
C ALA A 68 -4.09 -3.96 3.67
N GLY A 69 -2.83 -3.94 4.13
CA GLY A 69 -2.43 -4.28 5.50
C GLY A 69 -2.30 -5.79 5.69
N LEU A 70 -1.48 -6.43 4.88
CA LEU A 70 -1.14 -7.85 5.06
C LEU A 70 -0.06 -8.04 6.15
N PRO A 71 -0.08 -9.17 6.88
CA PRO A 71 0.76 -9.41 8.06
C PRO A 71 2.29 -9.28 7.88
N PRO A 72 2.92 -9.49 6.70
CA PRO A 72 4.33 -9.18 6.52
C PRO A 72 4.65 -7.70 6.24
N LEU A 73 3.64 -6.86 5.94
CA LEU A 73 3.83 -5.50 5.44
C LEU A 73 3.47 -4.44 6.49
N THR A 74 4.11 -3.28 6.38
CA THR A 74 3.99 -2.15 7.32
C THR A 74 2.56 -1.68 7.54
N GLY A 75 1.69 -1.69 6.53
CA GLY A 75 0.34 -1.17 6.66
C GLY A 75 -0.59 -2.02 7.55
N PHE A 76 -0.15 -3.21 7.99
CA PHE A 76 -0.89 -3.99 8.99
C PHE A 76 -0.64 -3.49 10.42
N THR A 77 0.56 -2.99 10.70
CA THR A 77 0.96 -2.62 12.06
C THR A 77 0.06 -1.57 12.71
N PRO A 78 -0.31 -0.45 12.05
CA PRO A 78 -1.13 0.55 12.73
C PRO A 78 -2.57 0.05 12.93
N LYS A 79 -3.11 -0.78 12.02
CA LYS A 79 -4.44 -1.37 12.19
C LYS A 79 -4.48 -2.26 13.44
N LEU A 80 -3.50 -3.15 13.59
CA LEU A 80 -3.44 -4.05 14.75
C LEU A 80 -3.30 -3.27 16.06
N LEU A 81 -2.42 -2.26 16.09
CA LEU A 81 -2.26 -1.39 17.28
C LEU A 81 -3.54 -0.63 17.64
N ILE A 82 -4.29 -0.18 16.64
CA ILE A 82 -5.58 0.47 16.85
C ILE A 82 -6.58 -0.51 17.47
N LEU A 83 -6.69 -1.74 16.93
CA LEU A 83 -7.58 -2.76 17.49
C LEU A 83 -7.22 -3.06 18.94
N ASP A 84 -5.94 -3.21 19.26
CA ASP A 84 -5.48 -3.49 20.63
C ASP A 84 -5.94 -2.39 21.61
N LYS A 85 -5.74 -1.11 21.26
CA LYS A 85 -6.23 0.00 22.10
C LYS A 85 -7.75 0.05 22.23
N LEU A 86 -8.49 -0.21 21.17
CA LEU A 86 -9.96 -0.24 21.24
C LEU A 86 -10.46 -1.36 22.17
N VAL A 87 -9.83 -2.53 22.15
CA VAL A 87 -10.16 -3.65 23.04
C VAL A 87 -9.80 -3.31 24.49
N MET A 88 -8.64 -2.67 24.74
CA MET A 88 -8.26 -2.20 26.08
C MET A 88 -9.29 -1.22 26.67
N HIS A 89 -9.88 -0.36 25.83
CA HIS A 89 -10.93 0.59 26.23
C HIS A 89 -12.36 0.00 26.24
N LYS A 90 -12.50 -1.33 26.15
CA LYS A 90 -13.79 -2.06 26.14
C LYS A 90 -14.71 -1.70 24.96
N LEU A 91 -14.19 -1.12 23.87
CA LEU A 91 -14.93 -0.79 22.66
C LEU A 91 -14.90 -1.93 21.64
N THR A 92 -15.19 -3.16 22.10
CA THR A 92 -15.11 -4.38 21.27
C THR A 92 -16.08 -4.39 20.07
N PRO A 93 -17.33 -3.88 20.14
CA PRO A 93 -18.24 -3.90 18.98
C PRO A 93 -17.78 -2.94 17.88
N ALA A 94 -17.18 -1.80 18.26
CA ALA A 94 -16.63 -0.84 17.32
C ALA A 94 -15.37 -1.42 16.64
N ALA A 95 -14.53 -2.15 17.39
CA ALA A 95 -13.35 -2.80 16.84
C ALA A 95 -13.71 -3.88 15.79
N THR A 96 -14.71 -4.72 16.07
CA THR A 96 -15.12 -5.79 15.14
C THR A 96 -15.75 -5.24 13.86
N THR A 97 -16.61 -4.22 13.97
CA THR A 97 -17.21 -3.57 12.79
C THR A 97 -16.16 -2.91 11.90
N MET A 98 -15.17 -2.21 12.49
CA MET A 98 -14.04 -1.66 11.73
C MET A 98 -13.17 -2.73 11.08
N ALA A 99 -12.92 -3.85 11.77
CA ALA A 99 -12.17 -4.97 11.21
C ALA A 99 -12.89 -5.55 9.97
N ILE A 100 -14.20 -5.80 10.06
CA ILE A 100 -15.00 -6.33 8.95
C ILE A 100 -15.03 -5.36 7.76
N LEU A 101 -15.22 -4.05 8.02
CA LEU A 101 -15.20 -3.03 6.97
C LEU A 101 -13.83 -2.92 6.28
N SER A 102 -12.74 -3.20 7.00
CA SER A 102 -11.41 -3.21 6.39
C SER A 102 -11.18 -4.37 5.43
N LEU A 103 -11.81 -5.53 5.68
CA LEU A 103 -11.78 -6.67 4.76
C LEU A 103 -12.43 -6.32 3.42
N LEU A 104 -13.45 -5.46 3.39
CA LEU A 104 -14.04 -5.00 2.13
C LEU A 104 -13.00 -4.25 1.28
N SER A 105 -12.23 -3.35 1.88
CA SER A 105 -11.14 -2.65 1.18
C SER A 105 -10.03 -3.60 0.70
N LEU A 106 -9.73 -4.63 1.48
CA LEU A 106 -8.75 -5.67 1.14
C LEU A 106 -9.11 -6.38 -0.17
N THR A 107 -10.38 -6.75 -0.38
CA THR A 107 -10.83 -7.44 -1.60
C THR A 107 -10.54 -6.63 -2.87
N PHE A 108 -10.69 -5.31 -2.81
CA PHE A 108 -10.38 -4.43 -3.92
C PHE A 108 -8.89 -4.44 -4.25
N TYR A 109 -8.01 -4.30 -3.25
CA TYR A 109 -6.55 -4.34 -3.46
C TYR A 109 -6.05 -5.71 -3.94
N LEU A 110 -6.64 -6.81 -3.48
CA LEU A 110 -6.31 -8.15 -3.96
C LEU A 110 -6.70 -8.35 -5.43
N ARG A 111 -7.87 -7.83 -5.83
CA ARG A 111 -8.30 -7.89 -7.23
C ARG A 111 -7.36 -7.10 -8.15
N THR A 112 -6.92 -5.91 -7.75
CA THR A 112 -6.03 -5.10 -8.58
C THR A 112 -4.64 -5.70 -8.68
N THR A 113 -4.09 -6.24 -7.59
CA THR A 113 -2.80 -6.95 -7.61
C THR A 113 -2.86 -8.24 -8.43
N TYR A 114 -3.96 -8.99 -8.37
CA TYR A 114 -4.19 -10.14 -9.25
C TYR A 114 -4.14 -9.77 -10.74
N LEU A 115 -4.79 -8.67 -11.12
CA LEU A 115 -4.76 -8.18 -12.51
C LEU A 115 -3.35 -7.73 -12.93
N LEU A 116 -2.61 -7.07 -12.02
CA LEU A 116 -1.22 -6.67 -12.25
C LEU A 116 -0.25 -7.84 -12.39
N ALA A 117 -0.48 -8.94 -11.65
CA ALA A 117 0.34 -10.14 -11.69
C ALA A 117 0.05 -11.01 -12.92
N SER A 118 -1.10 -10.82 -13.58
CA SER A 118 -1.48 -11.62 -14.74
C SER A 118 -0.51 -11.38 -15.90
N THR A 119 0.27 -12.41 -16.25
CA THR A 119 1.35 -12.35 -17.26
C THR A 119 0.82 -12.24 -18.70
N THR A 120 -0.49 -12.34 -18.91
CA THR A 120 -1.16 -12.34 -20.21
C THR A 120 -1.98 -11.07 -20.43
N SER A 121 -1.45 -9.91 -20.05
CA SER A 121 -2.10 -8.63 -20.37
C SER A 121 -2.08 -8.38 -21.89
N PRO A 122 -3.16 -7.85 -22.50
CA PRO A 122 -3.18 -7.56 -23.93
C PRO A 122 -2.15 -6.47 -24.27
N THR A 123 -1.07 -6.85 -24.96
CA THR A 123 -0.02 -5.92 -25.39
C THR A 123 -0.40 -5.28 -26.73
N THR A 124 -0.19 -3.97 -26.87
CA THR A 124 -0.35 -3.28 -28.16
C THR A 124 0.90 -3.47 -29.03
N THR A 125 0.78 -3.27 -30.34
CA THR A 125 1.91 -3.41 -31.30
C THR A 125 3.08 -2.46 -31.02
N GLN A 126 2.83 -1.34 -30.33
CA GLN A 126 3.86 -0.37 -29.90
C GLN A 126 4.70 -0.84 -28.71
N SER A 127 4.35 -1.97 -28.07
CA SER A 127 5.08 -2.51 -26.91
C SER A 127 6.53 -2.90 -27.26
N THR A 128 6.79 -3.41 -28.47
CA THR A 128 8.13 -3.89 -28.86
C THR A 128 9.18 -2.77 -28.94
N THR A 129 8.78 -1.52 -29.18
CA THR A 129 9.70 -0.38 -29.24
C THR A 129 10.03 0.17 -27.85
N LEU A 130 9.12 0.04 -26.88
CA LEU A 130 9.32 0.47 -25.50
C LEU A 130 10.38 -0.35 -24.75
N TRP A 131 10.63 -1.60 -25.14
CA TRP A 131 11.69 -2.44 -24.55
C TRP A 131 13.09 -1.83 -24.69
N ARG A 132 13.32 -1.00 -25.74
CA ARG A 132 14.61 -0.36 -25.99
C ARG A 132 14.83 0.92 -25.18
N LEU A 133 13.77 1.49 -24.59
CA LEU A 133 13.87 2.74 -23.83
C LEU A 133 14.28 2.45 -22.39
N LYS A 134 15.29 3.17 -21.90
CA LYS A 134 15.65 3.15 -20.47
C LYS A 134 14.56 3.91 -19.69
N PRO A 135 13.89 3.26 -18.73
CA PRO A 135 12.94 3.97 -17.88
C PRO A 135 13.69 4.95 -16.98
N ASN A 136 13.20 6.20 -16.94
CA ASN A 136 13.72 7.22 -16.03
C ASN A 136 12.89 7.19 -14.74
N TYR A 137 13.41 6.51 -13.72
CA TYR A 137 12.79 6.49 -12.39
C TYR A 137 13.36 7.61 -11.52
N TYR A 138 12.49 8.29 -10.79
CA TYR A 138 12.92 9.21 -9.74
C TYR A 138 13.71 8.45 -8.69
N GLN A 139 14.95 8.86 -8.38
CA GLN A 139 15.77 8.24 -7.32
C GLN A 139 15.06 8.21 -5.94
N ILE A 140 14.08 9.09 -5.73
CA ILE A 140 13.27 9.12 -4.53
C ILE A 140 12.42 7.85 -4.37
N THR A 141 11.96 7.22 -5.46
CA THR A 141 11.15 5.99 -5.36
C THR A 141 11.97 4.80 -4.89
N THR A 142 13.22 4.68 -5.33
CA THR A 142 14.09 3.56 -4.92
C THR A 142 14.46 3.64 -3.45
N ILE A 143 14.57 4.85 -2.88
CA ILE A 143 14.85 5.06 -1.45
C ILE A 143 13.58 4.85 -0.60
N LEU A 144 12.43 5.35 -1.04
CA LEU A 144 11.19 5.27 -0.26
C LEU A 144 10.56 3.88 -0.23
N THR A 145 10.78 3.05 -1.27
CA THR A 145 10.11 1.74 -1.39
C THR A 145 10.50 0.72 -0.31
N PRO A 146 11.77 0.54 0.09
CA PRO A 146 12.12 -0.37 1.18
C PRO A 146 11.61 0.14 2.53
N ILE A 147 11.65 1.46 2.74
CA ILE A 147 11.14 2.13 3.95
C ILE A 147 9.63 1.91 4.07
N ALA A 148 8.90 2.04 2.96
CA ALA A 148 7.46 1.81 2.92
C ALA A 148 7.08 0.35 3.16
N LEU A 149 7.89 -0.63 2.74
CA LEU A 149 7.52 -2.06 2.77
C LEU A 149 7.98 -2.81 4.02
N PHE A 150 9.15 -2.48 4.60
CA PHE A 150 9.79 -3.30 5.63
C PHE A 150 10.05 -2.58 6.97
N ASN A 151 9.34 -1.47 7.24
CA ASN A 151 9.41 -0.77 8.54
C ASN A 151 8.86 -1.57 9.75
N ILE A 152 8.42 -2.82 9.54
CA ILE A 152 7.81 -3.65 10.59
C ILE A 152 8.80 -4.02 11.70
N THR A 153 10.10 -4.06 11.39
CA THR A 153 11.17 -4.36 12.36
C THR A 153 11.45 -3.20 13.32
N ILE A 154 11.04 -1.98 12.98
CA ILE A 154 11.22 -0.76 13.79
C ILE A 154 9.98 -0.53 14.70
N LEU A 155 8.95 -1.36 14.58
CA LEU A 155 7.73 -1.31 15.39
C LEU A 155 7.97 -1.17 16.92
N PRO A 156 8.94 -1.88 17.53
CA PRO A 156 9.19 -1.75 18.97
C PRO A 156 9.66 -0.34 19.37
N ALA A 157 10.42 0.33 18.50
CA ALA A 157 10.92 1.70 18.75
C ALA A 157 9.85 2.77 18.55
N LEU A 158 8.76 2.47 17.82
CA LEU A 158 7.62 3.39 17.66
C LEU A 158 6.64 3.34 18.84
N LEU A 159 6.71 2.29 19.66
CA LEU A 159 5.80 2.05 20.79
C LEU A 159 6.35 2.53 22.14
N THR A 160 7.66 2.74 22.24
CA THR A 160 8.36 3.33 23.39
C THR A 160 8.27 4.85 23.37
#